data_AF-X1DEH4-F1
#
_entry.id   AF-X1DEH4-F1
#
_cell.length_a   1.000
_cell.length_b   1.000
_cell.length_c   1.000
_cell.angle_alpha   90.00
_cell.angle_beta   90.00
_cell.angle_gamma   90.00
#
_symmetry.space_group_name_H-M   'P 1'
#
loop_
_entity.id
_entity.type
_entity.pdbx_description
1 polymer ?
#
loop_
_entity_poly.entity_id
_entity_poly.type
_entity_poly.pdbx_seq_one_letter_code
_entity_poly.pdbx_strand_id
1 'polypeptide(L)'
;ESQATYTTDDVAIIVGALNAVRIFESANVDSQRAEEIFTIFFETILNKAGMQQSAPPIPVSKDKFEYEGEPEIFFRYPDMPFPPMAGGDYGIAPVFASSVTYSDGKWKIDRTFDSAGAMHASNEMIWLHHDEVDGFPEVFEYK
;
A
#
# COMPACT_ATOMS: atom_id res chain seq x y z
N GLU A 1 -2.83 -24.96 -14.07
CA GLU A 1 -2.05 -23.78 -13.65
C GLU A 1 -3.03 -22.70 -13.23
N SER A 2 -2.87 -22.14 -12.03
CA SER A 2 -3.65 -20.99 -11.59
C SER A 2 -2.90 -19.72 -11.99
N GLN A 3 -3.48 -18.91 -12.85
CA GLN A 3 -3.00 -17.56 -13.13
C GLN A 3 -3.88 -16.58 -12.37
N ALA A 4 -3.26 -15.71 -11.57
CA ALA A 4 -3.97 -14.63 -10.88
C ALA A 4 -3.25 -13.32 -11.19
N THR A 5 -3.97 -12.38 -11.79
CA THR A 5 -3.48 -11.02 -12.06
C THR A 5 -4.23 -10.05 -11.16
N TYR A 6 -3.48 -9.17 -10.50
CA TYR A 6 -4.01 -8.04 -9.77
C TYR A 6 -3.48 -6.77 -10.44
N THR A 7 -4.37 -5.97 -10.99
CA THR A 7 -4.05 -4.60 -11.40
C THR A 7 -3.92 -3.69 -10.18
N THR A 8 -3.33 -2.51 -10.33
CA THR A 8 -3.30 -1.52 -9.25
C THR A 8 -4.71 -1.15 -8.77
N ASP A 9 -5.68 -1.10 -9.69
CA ASP A 9 -7.08 -0.80 -9.38
C ASP A 9 -7.74 -1.95 -8.58
N ASP A 10 -7.48 -3.22 -8.94
CA ASP A 10 -7.93 -4.36 -8.13
C ASP A 10 -7.39 -4.28 -6.70
N VAL A 11 -6.12 -3.89 -6.55
CA VAL A 11 -5.49 -3.70 -5.24
C VAL A 11 -6.19 -2.57 -4.47
N ALA A 12 -6.50 -1.46 -5.12
CA ALA A 12 -7.23 -0.35 -4.50
C ALA A 12 -8.59 -0.83 -3.99
N ILE A 13 -9.38 -1.51 -4.82
CA ILE A 13 -10.70 -2.03 -4.47
C ILE A 13 -10.62 -2.97 -3.25
N ILE A 14 -9.63 -3.87 -3.21
CA ILE A 14 -9.46 -4.80 -2.11
C ILE A 14 -9.09 -4.06 -0.82
N VAL A 15 -8.16 -3.12 -0.88
CA VAL A 15 -7.75 -2.31 0.29
C VAL A 15 -8.93 -1.50 0.81
N GLY A 16 -9.67 -0.82 -0.08
CA GLY A 16 -10.85 -0.05 0.29
C GLY A 16 -11.95 -0.92 0.92
N ALA A 17 -12.18 -2.12 0.40
CA ALA A 17 -13.13 -3.07 0.99
C ALA A 17 -12.69 -3.51 2.40
N LEU A 18 -11.40 -3.79 2.61
CA LEU A 18 -10.87 -4.16 3.92
C LEU A 18 -10.95 -2.99 4.91
N ASN A 19 -10.66 -1.77 4.46
CA ASN A 19 -10.86 -0.55 5.25
C ASN A 19 -12.32 -0.38 5.65
N ALA A 20 -13.25 -0.51 4.70
CA ALA A 20 -14.67 -0.37 4.98
C ALA A 20 -15.17 -1.40 6.01
N VAL A 21 -14.73 -2.65 5.88
CA VAL A 21 -15.06 -3.72 6.85
C VAL A 21 -14.51 -3.37 8.24
N ARG A 22 -13.25 -2.93 8.32
CA ARG A 22 -12.60 -2.58 9.60
C ARG A 22 -13.21 -1.34 10.25
N ILE A 23 -13.59 -0.34 9.46
CA ILE A 23 -14.07 0.95 9.97
C ILE A 23 -15.56 0.90 10.30
N PHE A 24 -16.39 0.41 9.37
CA PHE A 24 -17.85 0.54 9.46
C PHE A 24 -18.55 -0.73 9.93
N GLU A 25 -17.94 -1.90 9.72
CA GLU A 25 -18.56 -3.20 10.04
C GLU A 25 -17.87 -3.94 11.18
N SER A 26 -16.94 -3.30 11.90
CA SER A 26 -16.18 -3.93 13.00
C SER A 26 -17.05 -4.53 14.11
N ALA A 27 -18.28 -4.06 14.28
CA ALA A 27 -19.25 -4.62 15.22
C ALA A 27 -19.92 -5.92 14.70
N ASN A 28 -19.90 -6.14 13.39
CA ASN A 28 -20.61 -7.23 12.70
C ASN A 28 -19.66 -8.29 12.11
N VAL A 29 -18.36 -7.98 12.03
CA VAL A 29 -17.33 -8.87 11.50
C VAL A 29 -16.27 -9.18 12.54
N ASP A 30 -15.56 -10.29 12.34
CA ASP A 30 -14.37 -10.62 13.13
C ASP A 30 -13.23 -9.68 12.73
N SER A 31 -13.00 -8.65 13.57
CA SER A 31 -11.99 -7.62 13.32
C SER A 31 -10.57 -8.16 13.33
N GLN A 32 -10.28 -9.16 14.17
CA GLN A 32 -8.98 -9.81 14.20
C GLN A 32 -8.75 -10.56 12.88
N ARG A 33 -9.76 -11.28 12.39
CA ARG A 33 -9.66 -11.98 11.12
C ARG A 33 -9.51 -11.02 9.94
N ALA A 34 -10.21 -9.89 9.95
CA ALA A 34 -10.08 -8.86 8.92
C ALA A 34 -8.65 -8.29 8.87
N GLU A 35 -8.06 -8.00 10.03
CA GLU A 35 -6.69 -7.49 10.15
C GLU A 35 -5.64 -8.51 9.69
N GLU A 36 -5.83 -9.81 10.01
CA GLU A 36 -4.98 -10.89 9.50
C GLU A 36 -5.02 -10.97 7.97
N ILE A 37 -6.21 -10.90 7.38
CA ILE A 37 -6.37 -10.95 5.92
C ILE A 37 -5.71 -9.74 5.27
N PHE A 38 -5.91 -8.55 5.85
CA PHE A 38 -5.26 -7.33 5.39
C PHE A 38 -3.73 -7.45 5.42
N THR A 39 -3.18 -7.89 6.56
CA THR A 39 -1.73 -8.08 6.72
C THR A 39 -1.17 -9.05 5.69
N ILE A 40 -1.81 -10.21 5.49
CA ILE A 40 -1.40 -11.21 4.51
C ILE A 40 -1.46 -10.64 3.08
N PHE A 41 -2.53 -9.92 2.74
CA PHE A 41 -2.70 -9.31 1.43
C PHE A 41 -1.64 -8.24 1.17
N PHE A 42 -1.43 -7.34 2.13
CA PHE A 42 -0.44 -6.27 2.04
C PHE A 42 0.98 -6.84 1.89
N GLU A 43 1.36 -7.79 2.75
CA GLU A 43 2.66 -8.43 2.65
C GLU A 43 2.84 -9.17 1.32
N THR A 44 1.81 -9.88 0.86
CA THR A 44 1.91 -10.71 -0.35
C THR A 44 1.93 -9.86 -1.62
N ILE A 45 1.00 -8.92 -1.77
CA ILE A 45 0.80 -8.19 -3.02
C ILE A 45 1.65 -6.92 -3.07
N LEU A 46 1.59 -6.08 -2.03
CA LEU A 46 2.31 -4.80 -2.02
C LEU A 46 3.81 -5.03 -1.91
N ASN A 47 4.23 -5.86 -0.96
CA ASN A 47 5.65 -6.07 -0.67
C ASN A 47 6.28 -7.19 -1.52
N LYS A 48 5.80 -8.43 -1.38
CA LYS A 48 6.45 -9.61 -1.98
C LYS A 48 6.24 -9.74 -3.50
N ALA A 49 5.05 -9.42 -4.01
CA ALA A 49 4.77 -9.49 -5.44
C ALA A 49 5.35 -8.28 -6.20
N GLY A 50 5.70 -7.20 -5.49
CA GLY A 50 6.32 -6.01 -6.05
C GLY A 50 5.33 -5.01 -6.66
N MET A 51 4.08 -4.98 -6.17
CA MET A 51 3.13 -3.93 -6.52
C MET A 51 3.67 -2.57 -6.07
N GLN A 52 4.25 -2.47 -4.87
CA GLN A 52 5.09 -1.33 -4.50
C GLN A 52 6.50 -1.55 -5.06
N GLN A 53 6.94 -0.66 -5.96
CA GLN A 53 8.16 -0.89 -6.74
C GLN A 53 9.44 -0.51 -6.02
N SER A 54 9.38 0.48 -5.13
CA SER A 54 10.50 0.94 -4.31
C SER A 54 9.97 1.69 -3.10
N ALA A 55 10.84 1.95 -2.13
CA ALA A 55 10.56 2.83 -1.01
C ALA A 55 11.77 3.73 -0.74
N PRO A 56 11.59 5.03 -0.49
CA PRO A 56 12.68 5.91 -0.07
C PRO A 56 13.31 5.45 1.25
N PRO A 57 14.58 5.79 1.52
CA PRO A 57 15.16 5.62 2.85
C PRO A 57 14.34 6.34 3.92
N ILE A 58 14.28 5.78 5.14
CA ILE A 58 13.54 6.39 6.28
C ILE A 58 13.93 7.85 6.49
N PRO A 59 15.23 8.25 6.52
CA PRO A 59 15.62 9.65 6.74
C PRO A 59 15.22 10.63 5.63
N VAL A 60 14.78 10.11 4.47
CA VAL A 60 14.25 10.93 3.36
C VAL A 60 12.73 11.13 3.51
N SER A 61 12.07 10.24 4.23
CA SER A 61 10.61 10.13 4.29
C SER A 61 10.03 10.66 5.60
N LYS A 62 10.83 10.63 6.66
CA LYS A 62 10.43 10.90 8.04
C LYS A 62 11.56 11.62 8.76
N ASP A 63 11.22 12.61 9.57
CA ASP A 63 12.15 13.24 10.51
C ASP A 63 12.44 12.30 11.68
N LYS A 64 13.60 12.46 12.33
CA LYS A 64 14.07 11.54 13.38
C LYS A 64 13.04 11.31 14.50
N PHE A 65 12.32 12.36 14.89
CA PHE A 65 11.33 12.26 15.96
C PHE A 65 10.08 11.46 15.56
N GLU A 66 9.80 11.28 14.27
CA GLU A 66 8.65 10.55 13.75
C GLU A 66 8.86 9.02 13.75
N TYR A 67 10.09 8.55 13.88
CA TYR A 67 10.41 7.10 13.84
C TYR A 67 11.26 6.63 15.02
N GLU A 68 11.59 7.51 15.96
CA GLU A 68 12.39 7.16 17.13
C GLU A 68 11.64 6.18 18.04
N GLY A 69 12.21 4.98 18.21
CA GLY A 69 11.60 3.91 19.01
C GLY A 69 10.76 2.92 18.21
N GLU A 70 10.52 3.17 16.92
CA GLU A 70 9.74 2.29 16.05
C GLU A 70 10.63 1.32 15.26
N PRO A 71 10.22 0.04 15.07
CA PRO A 71 10.91 -0.89 14.20
C PRO A 71 10.98 -0.42 12.74
N GLU A 72 12.14 -0.58 12.08
CA GLU A 72 12.32 -0.19 10.67
C GLU A 72 11.30 -0.83 9.71
N ILE A 73 10.85 -2.05 10.04
CA ILE A 73 9.85 -2.82 9.27
C ILE A 73 8.51 -2.08 9.12
N PHE A 74 8.17 -1.16 10.04
CA PHE A 74 6.95 -0.36 9.96
C PHE A 74 7.00 0.71 8.86
N PHE A 75 8.20 1.07 8.40
CA PHE A 75 8.39 2.09 7.37
C PHE A 75 8.71 1.50 6.01
N ARG A 76 9.35 0.33 5.98
CA ARG A 76 9.76 -0.31 4.73
C ARG A 76 9.95 -1.81 4.91
N TYR A 77 9.43 -2.60 3.97
CA TYR A 77 9.71 -4.03 3.91
C TYR A 77 11.21 -4.30 3.63
N PRO A 78 11.87 -5.26 4.32
CA PRO A 78 13.34 -5.29 4.40
C PRO A 78 14.04 -5.42 3.05
N ASP A 79 13.44 -6.18 2.13
CA ASP A 79 13.98 -6.48 0.82
C ASP A 79 13.55 -5.48 -0.27
N MET A 80 12.79 -4.44 0.09
CA MET A 80 12.32 -3.45 -0.88
C MET A 80 13.48 -2.53 -1.30
N PRO A 81 13.78 -2.41 -2.61
CA PRO A 81 14.89 -1.59 -3.07
C PRO A 81 14.62 -0.10 -2.87
N PHE A 82 15.70 0.66 -2.62
CA PHE A 82 15.63 2.14 -2.70
C PHE A 82 15.48 2.57 -4.17
N PRO A 83 14.90 3.76 -4.46
CA PRO A 83 14.62 4.19 -5.82
C PRO A 83 15.83 4.07 -6.77
N PRO A 84 17.05 4.52 -6.42
CA PRO A 84 18.21 4.41 -7.31
C PRO A 84 18.67 2.97 -7.58
N MET A 85 18.25 2.00 -6.75
CA MET A 85 18.61 0.58 -6.85
C MET A 85 17.46 -0.30 -7.37
N ALA A 86 16.29 0.28 -7.62
CA ALA A 86 15.09 -0.47 -8.02
C ALA A 86 15.09 -0.88 -9.51
N GLY A 87 16.10 -0.46 -10.29
CA GLY A 87 16.29 -0.77 -11.70
C GLY A 87 16.10 0.44 -12.62
N GLY A 88 16.40 0.28 -13.91
CA GLY A 88 16.37 1.37 -14.91
C GLY A 88 17.54 2.35 -14.78
N ASP A 89 17.76 3.18 -15.81
CA ASP A 89 18.89 4.10 -15.88
C ASP A 89 18.86 5.20 -14.79
N TYR A 90 17.68 5.48 -14.24
CA TYR A 90 17.43 6.53 -13.26
C TYR A 90 16.82 6.03 -11.95
N GLY A 91 16.75 4.71 -11.76
CA GLY A 91 15.97 4.12 -10.67
C GLY A 91 14.47 4.06 -10.97
N ILE A 92 13.70 3.56 -10.00
CA ILE A 92 12.24 3.51 -10.05
C ILE A 92 11.66 4.31 -8.89
N ALA A 93 10.80 5.27 -9.20
CA ALA A 93 10.09 6.07 -8.20
C ALA A 93 9.23 5.17 -7.28
N PRO A 94 8.95 5.61 -6.03
CA PRO A 94 8.12 4.87 -5.09
C PRO A 94 6.63 4.98 -5.47
N VAL A 95 6.28 4.39 -6.60
CA VAL A 95 4.93 4.31 -7.17
C VAL A 95 4.52 2.86 -7.33
N PHE A 96 3.22 2.64 -7.54
CA PHE A 96 2.69 1.31 -7.82
C PHE A 96 3.03 0.84 -9.24
N ALA A 97 3.20 -0.46 -9.41
CA ALA A 97 3.20 -1.15 -10.71
C ALA A 97 1.77 -1.20 -11.28
N SER A 98 1.59 -1.29 -12.60
CA SER A 98 0.24 -1.41 -13.20
C SER A 98 -0.42 -2.74 -12.86
N SER A 99 0.37 -3.82 -12.75
CA SER A 99 -0.13 -5.13 -12.34
C SER A 99 0.96 -6.06 -11.81
N VAL A 100 0.53 -7.02 -11.00
CA VAL A 100 1.31 -8.20 -10.63
C VAL A 100 0.55 -9.45 -11.01
N THR A 101 1.24 -10.42 -11.60
CA THR A 101 0.66 -11.69 -12.04
C THR A 101 1.39 -12.86 -11.43
N TYR A 102 0.66 -13.74 -10.74
CA TYR A 102 1.18 -15.03 -10.31
C TYR A 102 1.02 -16.05 -11.42
N SER A 103 2.13 -16.63 -11.86
CA SER A 103 2.19 -17.67 -12.89
C SER A 103 3.38 -18.57 -12.60
N ASP A 104 3.20 -19.89 -12.66
CA ASP A 104 4.29 -20.87 -12.57
C ASP A 104 5.15 -20.73 -11.30
N GLY A 105 4.49 -20.47 -10.16
CA GLY A 105 5.17 -20.34 -8.87
C GLY A 105 5.89 -19.01 -8.66
N LYS A 106 5.78 -18.06 -9.58
CA LYS A 106 6.52 -16.79 -9.55
C LYS A 106 5.61 -15.59 -9.83
N TRP A 107 5.96 -14.46 -9.23
CA TRP A 107 5.38 -13.17 -9.56
C TRP A 107 6.07 -12.58 -10.80
N LYS A 108 5.25 -12.07 -11.72
CA LYS A 108 5.65 -11.24 -12.85
C LYS A 108 5.06 -9.85 -12.63
N ILE A 109 5.84 -8.81 -12.88
CA ILE A 109 5.46 -7.42 -12.63
C ILE A 109 5.40 -6.68 -13.96
N ASP A 110 4.29 -6.00 -14.23
CA ASP A 110 4.25 -4.96 -15.24
C ASP A 110 4.52 -3.61 -14.57
N ARG A 111 5.68 -3.02 -14.87
CA ARG A 111 6.16 -1.80 -14.23
C ARG A 111 5.64 -0.52 -14.89
N THR A 112 4.74 -0.64 -15.87
CA THR A 112 4.09 0.51 -16.50
C THR A 112 3.37 1.32 -15.43
N PHE A 113 3.48 2.65 -15.50
CA PHE A 113 2.77 3.53 -14.59
C PHE A 113 1.33 3.73 -15.07
N ASP A 114 0.37 3.26 -14.29
CA ASP A 114 -1.05 3.56 -14.45
C ASP A 114 -1.46 4.66 -13.45
N SER A 115 -1.66 5.88 -13.95
CA SER A 115 -2.01 7.02 -13.11
C SER A 115 -3.38 6.87 -12.44
N ALA A 116 -4.35 6.23 -13.10
CA ALA A 116 -5.71 6.10 -12.56
C ALA A 116 -5.73 5.09 -11.41
N GLY A 117 -5.19 3.89 -11.65
CA GLY A 117 -5.05 2.88 -10.60
C GLY A 117 -4.15 3.35 -9.46
N ALA A 118 -3.05 4.04 -9.75
CA ALA A 118 -2.17 4.58 -8.71
C ALA A 118 -2.87 5.64 -7.83
N MET A 119 -3.70 6.51 -8.42
CA MET A 119 -4.46 7.50 -7.66
C MET A 119 -5.50 6.83 -6.76
N HIS A 120 -6.26 5.86 -7.30
CA HIS A 120 -7.25 5.13 -6.52
C HIS A 120 -6.60 4.36 -5.36
N ALA A 121 -5.53 3.61 -5.62
CA ALA A 121 -4.81 2.89 -4.58
C ALA A 121 -4.25 3.85 -3.51
N SER A 122 -3.70 5.00 -3.91
CA SER A 122 -3.20 6.00 -2.96
C SER A 122 -4.32 6.53 -2.04
N ASN A 123 -5.50 6.78 -2.60
CA ASN A 123 -6.66 7.21 -1.81
C ASN A 123 -7.12 6.12 -0.84
N GLU A 124 -7.14 4.85 -1.24
CA GLU A 124 -7.54 3.78 -0.33
C GLU A 124 -6.49 3.50 0.76
N MET A 125 -5.20 3.68 0.45
CA MET A 125 -4.13 3.53 1.45
C MET A 125 -4.14 4.62 2.53
N ILE A 126 -4.68 5.82 2.24
CA ILE A 126 -4.76 6.89 3.26
C ILE A 126 -5.67 6.50 4.43
N TRP A 127 -6.71 5.69 4.16
CA TRP A 127 -7.66 5.23 5.15
C TRP A 127 -7.08 4.18 6.11
N LEU A 128 -5.83 3.74 5.91
CA LEU A 128 -5.11 2.93 6.90
C LEU A 128 -4.86 3.69 8.20
N HIS A 129 -4.70 5.00 8.11
CA HIS A 129 -4.50 5.92 9.24
C HIS A 129 -5.66 6.91 9.31
N HIS A 130 -6.91 6.42 9.15
CA HIS A 130 -8.11 7.26 9.13
C HIS A 130 -8.31 8.08 10.41
N ASP A 131 -7.68 7.67 11.51
CA ASP A 131 -7.70 8.31 12.83
C ASP A 131 -6.65 9.43 12.96
N GLU A 132 -5.63 9.42 12.12
CA GLU A 132 -4.58 10.44 12.06
C GLU A 132 -4.83 11.49 10.96
N VAL A 133 -5.61 11.13 9.93
CA VAL A 133 -5.90 11.99 8.76
C VAL A 133 -7.39 12.34 8.72
N ASP A 134 -7.76 13.53 9.22
CA ASP A 134 -9.08 14.09 8.94
C ASP A 134 -9.07 14.82 7.59
N GLY A 135 -9.55 14.12 6.56
CA GLY A 135 -9.69 14.66 5.21
C GLY A 135 -10.90 15.59 5.04
N PHE A 136 -11.73 15.76 6.07
CA PHE A 136 -12.88 16.64 6.03
C PHE A 136 -12.51 18.00 6.64
N PRO A 137 -12.79 19.11 5.93
CA PRO A 137 -12.60 20.42 6.53
C PRO A 137 -13.54 20.59 7.72
N GLU A 138 -13.03 21.12 8.84
CA GLU A 138 -13.89 21.63 9.91
C GLU A 138 -14.82 22.70 9.33
N VAL A 139 -16.12 22.44 9.31
CA VAL A 139 -17.11 23.41 8.85
C VAL A 139 -17.36 24.40 9.97
N PHE A 140 -16.65 25.52 9.95
CA PHE A 140 -16.97 26.64 10.85
C PHE A 140 -18.24 27.34 10.35
N GLU A 141 -19.34 27.18 11.08
CA GLU A 141 -20.49 28.06 10.92
C GLU A 141 -20.09 29.47 11.38
N TYR A 142 -19.89 30.39 10.44
CA TYR A 142 -19.82 31.81 10.76
C TYR A 142 -21.18 32.24 11.31
N LYS A 143 -21.23 32.56 12.62
CA LYS A 143 -22.37 33.21 13.28
C LYS A 143 -22.44 34.69 12.95
#